data_AF-A0A9E2P337-F1
#
_entry.id   AF-A0A9E2P337-F1
#
_cell.length_a   1.000
_cell.length_b   1.000
_cell.length_c   1.000
_cell.angle_alpha   90.00
_cell.angle_beta   90.00
_cell.angle_gamma   90.00
#
_symmetry.space_group_name_H-M   'P 1'
#
loop_
_entity.id
_entity.type
_entity.pdbx_description
1 polymer ?
#
loop_
_entity_poly.entity_id
_entity_poly.type
_entity_poly.pdbx_seq_one_letter_code
_entity_poly.pdbx_strand_id
1 'polypeptide(L)'
;MSKRYILVCETGWRMTRELSISLSSESMSSVVLIKGAPDKHVRRMITCYKKVRNVFIPPRLFSSYVYVYVFLNLILRRKIFLAIESKDRTFFRFENLKKMLFPGIELTRARA
;
A
#
# COMPACT_ATOMS: atom_id res chain seq x y z
N MET A 1 -3.99 4.70 -19.52
CA MET A 1 -3.10 4.96 -18.36
C MET A 1 -3.21 3.79 -17.39
N SER A 2 -2.11 3.11 -17.05
CA SER A 2 -2.13 2.04 -16.05
C SER A 2 -2.40 2.65 -14.66
N LYS A 3 -3.45 2.18 -13.98
CA LYS A 3 -3.77 2.60 -12.60
C LYS A 3 -2.65 2.12 -11.66
N ARG A 4 -2.27 2.97 -10.71
CA ARG A 4 -1.23 2.66 -9.71
C ARG A 4 -1.84 2.56 -8.33
N TYR A 5 -1.67 1.40 -7.71
CA TYR A 5 -2.15 1.10 -6.36
C TYR A 5 -1.00 1.17 -5.38
N ILE A 6 -1.25 1.77 -4.22
CA ILE A 6 -0.40 1.68 -3.04
C ILE A 6 -1.17 0.84 -2.03
N LEU A 7 -0.64 -0.33 -1.70
CA LEU A 7 -1.22 -1.24 -0.72
C LEU A 7 -0.39 -1.11 0.56
N VAL A 8 -1.05 -0.83 1.69
CA VAL A 8 -0.41 -0.65 3.00
C VAL A 8 -0.78 -1.84 3.87
N CYS A 9 0.24 -2.57 4.29
CA CYS A 9 0.15 -3.79 5.07
C CYS A 9 0.74 -3.56 6.46
N GLU A 10 -0.12 -3.43 7.47
CA GLU A 10 0.32 -3.29 8.86
C GLU A 10 0.37 -4.61 9.63
N THR A 11 -0.51 -5.55 9.29
CA THR A 11 -0.73 -6.79 10.04
C THR A 11 -0.89 -7.95 9.08
N GLY A 12 0.19 -8.72 8.86
CA GLY A 12 0.16 -9.91 8.01
C GLY A 12 0.24 -9.58 6.51
N TRP A 13 1.13 -10.27 5.79
CA TRP A 13 1.47 -9.98 4.39
C TRP A 13 0.63 -10.77 3.37
N ARG A 14 -0.16 -11.75 3.82
CA ARG A 14 -0.78 -12.76 2.95
C ARG A 14 -1.93 -12.19 2.10
N MET A 15 -2.85 -11.46 2.72
CA MET A 15 -3.97 -10.85 2.00
C MET A 15 -3.50 -9.72 1.09
N THR A 16 -2.62 -8.84 1.57
CA THR A 16 -2.05 -7.78 0.72
C THR A 16 -1.36 -8.35 -0.52
N ARG A 17 -0.72 -9.52 -0.39
CA ARG A 17 -0.14 -10.25 -1.52
C ARG A 17 -1.22 -10.72 -2.49
N GLU A 18 -2.26 -11.41 -2.03
CA GLU A 18 -3.36 -11.89 -2.89
C GLU A 18 -4.02 -10.73 -3.65
N LEU A 19 -4.29 -9.61 -2.97
CA LEU A 19 -4.81 -8.40 -3.58
C LEU A 19 -3.82 -7.82 -4.63
N SER A 20 -2.53 -7.79 -4.32
CA SER A 20 -1.51 -7.29 -5.25
C SER A 20 -1.39 -8.13 -6.52
N ILE A 21 -1.58 -9.45 -6.40
CA ILE A 21 -1.55 -10.40 -7.51
C ILE A 21 -2.79 -10.18 -8.39
N SER A 22 -3.97 -10.07 -7.78
CA SER A 22 -5.23 -9.81 -8.50
C SER A 22 -5.16 -8.50 -9.31
N LEU A 23 -4.66 -7.43 -8.70
CA LEU A 23 -4.46 -6.14 -9.39
C LEU A 23 -3.43 -6.25 -10.53
N SER A 24 -2.39 -7.06 -10.36
CA SER A 24 -1.41 -7.30 -11.42
C SER A 24 -2.00 -8.05 -12.61
N SER A 25 -2.88 -9.04 -12.40
CA SER A 25 -3.55 -9.74 -13.50
C SER A 25 -4.42 -8.81 -14.34
N GLU A 26 -4.97 -7.76 -13.75
CA GLU A 26 -5.73 -6.70 -14.44
C GLU A 26 -4.84 -5.64 -15.12
N SER A 27 -3.54 -5.93 -15.32
CA SER A 27 -2.55 -5.01 -15.89
C SER A 27 -2.32 -3.71 -15.12
N MET A 28 -2.67 -3.68 -13.84
CA MET A 28 -2.39 -2.55 -12.95
C MET A 28 -1.02 -2.70 -12.30
N SER A 29 -0.41 -1.58 -11.91
CA SER A 29 0.85 -1.59 -11.16
C SER A 29 0.57 -1.38 -9.68
N SER A 30 1.20 -2.17 -8.80
CA SER A 30 0.99 -2.07 -7.36
C SER A 30 2.31 -1.93 -6.61
N VAL A 31 2.32 -1.06 -5.60
CA VAL A 31 3.41 -0.95 -4.63
C VAL A 31 2.86 -1.36 -3.28
N VAL A 32 3.47 -2.38 -2.67
CA VAL A 32 3.05 -2.93 -1.37
C VAL A 32 4.04 -2.47 -0.30
N LEU A 33 3.56 -1.70 0.67
CA LEU A 33 4.32 -1.25 1.83
C LEU A 33 4.05 -2.19 3.00
N ILE A 34 5.04 -3.00 3.36
CA ILE A 34 4.90 -4.08 4.35
C ILE A 34 5.62 -3.70 5.64
N LYS A 35 4.89 -3.74 6.76
CA LYS A 35 5.43 -3.48 8.09
C LYS A 35 6.26 -4.65 8.57
N GLY A 36 7.52 -4.36 8.89
CA GLY A 36 8.50 -5.37 9.27
C GLY A 36 9.16 -6.03 8.07
N ALA A 37 10.28 -6.71 8.34
CA ALA A 37 11.00 -7.48 7.35
C ALA A 37 10.72 -8.96 7.61
N PRO A 38 9.84 -9.62 6.84
CA PRO A 38 9.55 -11.03 7.04
C PRO A 38 10.78 -11.88 6.69
N ASP A 39 10.76 -13.16 7.04
CA ASP A 39 11.90 -14.05 6.82
C ASP A 39 12.25 -14.20 5.33
N LYS A 40 13.48 -14.63 5.04
CA LYS A 40 14.01 -14.77 3.68
C LYS A 40 13.09 -15.62 2.77
N HIS A 41 12.48 -16.66 3.34
CA HIS A 41 11.54 -17.53 2.64
C HIS A 41 10.27 -16.77 2.22
N VAL A 42 9.70 -15.99 3.13
CA VAL A 42 8.53 -15.16 2.88
C VAL A 42 8.85 -14.04 1.89
N ARG A 43 10.01 -13.38 1.99
CA ARG A 43 10.41 -12.36 1.01
C ARG A 43 10.43 -12.92 -0.40
N ARG A 44 11.05 -14.08 -0.62
CA ARG A 44 11.09 -14.75 -1.93
C ARG A 44 9.69 -15.03 -2.48
N MET A 45 8.79 -15.51 -1.63
CA MET A 45 7.39 -15.75 -2.00
C MET A 45 6.69 -14.46 -2.48
N ILE A 46 6.92 -13.34 -1.79
CA ILE A 46 6.22 -12.07 -2.07
C ILE A 46 6.86 -11.33 -3.27
N THR A 47 8.17 -11.41 -3.47
CA THR A 47 8.90 -10.59 -4.47
C THR A 47 8.66 -10.94 -5.94
N CYS A 48 8.20 -12.15 -6.25
CA CYS A 48 8.17 -12.65 -7.64
C CYS A 48 6.78 -12.56 -8.30
N TYR A 49 6.23 -11.35 -8.44
CA TYR A 49 5.07 -11.11 -9.31
C TYR A 49 5.32 -9.93 -10.24
N LYS A 50 5.07 -10.12 -11.54
CA LYS A 50 5.20 -9.06 -12.56
C LYS A 50 4.38 -7.84 -12.11
N LYS A 51 4.89 -6.61 -12.30
CA LYS A 51 4.18 -5.34 -11.97
C LYS A 51 3.83 -5.09 -10.48
N VAL A 52 4.26 -5.97 -9.56
CA VAL A 52 4.14 -5.77 -8.10
C VAL A 52 5.49 -5.41 -7.50
N ARG A 53 5.58 -4.28 -6.79
CA ARG A 53 6.80 -3.88 -6.06
C ARG A 53 6.56 -3.94 -4.56
N ASN A 54 7.32 -4.76 -3.86
CA ASN A 54 7.22 -4.88 -2.40
C ASN A 54 8.31 -4.07 -1.71
N VAL A 55 7.93 -3.29 -0.70
CA VAL A 55 8.81 -2.44 0.11
C VAL A 55 8.64 -2.84 1.57
N PHE A 56 9.67 -3.42 2.15
CA PHE A 56 9.68 -3.81 3.56
C PHE A 56 10.21 -2.65 4.40
N ILE A 57 9.44 -2.20 5.38
CA ILE A 57 9.77 -1.02 6.19
C ILE A 57 9.87 -1.43 7.66
N PRO A 58 10.95 -1.06 8.37
CA PRO A 58 11.07 -1.34 9.80
C PRO A 58 9.86 -0.84 10.61
N PRO A 59 9.36 -1.60 11.61
CA PRO A 59 8.12 -1.24 12.31
C PRO A 59 8.14 0.16 12.94
N ARG A 60 9.30 0.61 13.41
CA ARG A 60 9.51 1.93 14.02
C ARG A 60 9.32 3.09 13.03
N LEU A 61 9.60 2.86 11.74
CA LEU A 61 9.55 3.89 10.69
C LEU A 61 8.32 3.74 9.78
N PHE A 62 7.55 2.68 9.94
CA PHE A 62 6.46 2.31 9.04
C PHE A 62 5.48 3.46 8.81
N SER A 63 4.92 4.01 9.89
CA SER A 63 3.90 5.05 9.79
C SER A 63 4.42 6.29 9.07
N SER A 64 5.59 6.81 9.48
CA SER A 64 6.22 7.97 8.84
C SER A 64 6.51 7.73 7.36
N TYR A 65 7.02 6.55 7.01
CA TYR A 65 7.35 6.22 5.63
C TYR A 65 6.11 6.13 4.75
N VAL A 66 5.01 5.53 5.24
CA VAL A 66 3.74 5.46 4.51
C VAL A 66 3.22 6.88 4.25
N TYR A 67 3.23 7.77 5.25
CA TYR A 67 2.81 9.16 5.07
C TYR A 67 3.67 9.91 4.06
N VAL A 68 5.00 9.85 4.19
CA VAL A 68 5.92 10.50 3.25
C VAL A 68 5.71 9.96 1.83
N TYR A 69 5.57 8.64 1.67
CA TYR A 69 5.41 8.03 0.36
C TYR A 69 4.09 8.40 -0.31
N VAL A 70 2.99 8.41 0.45
CA VAL A 70 1.68 8.87 -0.04
C VAL A 70 1.75 10.36 -0.40
N PHE A 71 2.30 11.20 0.47
CA PHE A 71 2.45 12.64 0.26
C PHE A 71 3.27 12.97 -0.98
N LEU A 72 4.41 12.29 -1.19
CA LEU A 72 5.24 12.47 -2.38
C LEU A 72 4.49 12.11 -3.67
N ASN A 73 3.74 11.01 -3.70
CA ASN A 73 2.98 10.65 -4.91
C ASN A 73 1.84 11.66 -5.19
N LEU A 74 1.31 12.31 -4.15
CA LEU A 74 0.30 13.36 -4.27
C LEU A 74 0.86 14.67 -4.80
N ILE A 75 2.03 15.11 -4.31
CA ILE A 75 2.76 16.26 -4.87
C ILE A 75 3.00 16.05 -6.36
N LEU A 76 3.37 14.82 -6.74
CA LEU A 76 3.58 14.44 -8.14
C LEU A 76 2.28 14.29 -8.95
N ARG A 77 1.12 14.68 -8.41
CA ARG A 77 -0.23 14.61 -9.01
C ARG A 77 -0.57 13.25 -9.61
N ARG A 78 -0.03 12.17 -9.06
CA ARG A 78 -0.36 10.81 -9.51
C ARG A 78 -1.72 10.43 -8.94
N LYS A 79 -2.59 9.85 -9.77
CA LYS A 79 -3.80 9.17 -9.27
C LYS A 79 -3.35 7.92 -8.52
N ILE A 80 -3.67 7.87 -7.23
CA ILE A 80 -3.25 6.79 -6.33
C ILE A 80 -4.49 6.18 -5.71
N PHE A 81 -4.55 4.86 -5.74
CA PHE A 81 -5.52 4.08 -5.01
C PHE A 81 -4.83 3.51 -3.78
N LEU A 82 -5.25 3.93 -2.60
CA LEU A 82 -4.66 3.51 -1.35
C LEU A 82 -5.55 2.43 -0.73
N ALA A 83 -5.06 1.19 -0.72
CA ALA A 83 -5.72 0.11 0.01
C ALA A 83 -4.99 -0.14 1.32
N ILE A 84 -5.69 -0.01 2.45
CA ILE A 84 -5.10 -0.17 3.77
C ILE A 84 -5.65 -1.44 4.43
N GLU A 85 -4.76 -2.38 4.70
CA GLU A 85 -4.97 -3.55 5.55
C GLU A 85 -4.43 -3.21 6.95
N SER A 86 -5.25 -2.54 7.76
CA SER A 86 -4.86 -2.06 9.09
C SER A 86 -6.03 -2.07 10.08
N LYS A 87 -5.66 -2.03 11.36
CA LYS A 87 -6.49 -1.53 12.46
C LYS A 87 -7.09 -0.17 12.10
N ASP A 88 -8.34 0.07 12.50
CA ASP A 88 -9.16 1.24 12.14
C ASP A 88 -8.43 2.59 12.23
N ARG A 89 -7.51 2.75 13.19
CA ARG A 89 -6.80 4.02 13.45
C ARG A 89 -6.02 4.57 12.25
N THR A 90 -5.28 3.74 11.51
CA THR A 90 -4.51 4.23 10.36
C THR A 90 -5.43 4.63 9.21
N PHE A 91 -6.50 3.85 8.99
CA PHE A 91 -7.52 4.17 8.01
C PHE A 91 -8.20 5.51 8.32
N PHE A 92 -8.66 5.72 9.56
CA PHE A 92 -9.26 6.99 10.00
C PHE A 92 -8.33 8.18 9.84
N ARG A 93 -7.03 8.02 10.14
CA ARG A 93 -6.05 9.11 9.92
C ARG A 93 -5.93 9.48 8.45
N PHE A 94 -5.86 8.50 7.54
CA PHE A 94 -5.81 8.76 6.10
C PHE A 94 -7.14 9.32 5.56
N GLU A 95 -8.27 8.90 6.12
CA GLU A 95 -9.58 9.46 5.77
C GLU A 95 -9.69 10.95 6.14
N ASN A 96 -9.24 11.32 7.34
CA ASN A 96 -9.18 12.72 7.76
C ASN A 96 -8.19 13.54 6.90
N LEU A 97 -7.03 12.96 6.57
CA LEU A 97 -6.03 13.59 5.69
C LEU A 97 -6.58 13.81 4.28
N LYS A 98 -7.32 12.84 3.73
CA LYS A 98 -8.01 12.96 2.44
C LYS A 98 -8.99 14.14 2.46
N LYS A 99 -9.82 14.25 3.51
CA LYS A 99 -10.82 15.33 3.66
C LYS A 99 -10.17 16.70 3.74
N MET A 100 -9.00 16.84 4.39
CA MET A 100 -8.35 18.14 4.57
C MET A 100 -7.46 18.57 3.41
N LEU A 101 -6.78 17.64 2.73
CA LEU A 101 -5.64 18.02 1.89
C LEU A 101 -5.73 17.54 0.42
N PHE A 102 -6.46 16.46 0.09
CA PHE A 102 -6.31 15.84 -1.24
C PHE A 102 -7.57 15.11 -1.75
N PRO A 103 -8.42 15.72 -2.60
CA PRO A 103 -9.55 15.04 -3.23
C PRO A 103 -9.12 13.95 -4.24
N GLY A 104 -7.86 13.92 -4.67
CA GLY A 104 -7.33 12.98 -5.66
C GLY A 104 -6.96 11.57 -5.16
N ILE A 105 -7.15 11.28 -3.86
CA ILE A 105 -6.92 9.94 -3.28
C ILE A 105 -8.21 9.13 -3.31
N GLU A 106 -8.19 7.99 -3.98
CA GLU A 106 -9.20 6.97 -3.79
C GLU A 106 -8.77 6.03 -2.66
N LEU A 107 -9.45 6.14 -1.52
CA LEU A 107 -9.18 5.34 -0.33
C LEU A 107 -10.11 4.14 -0.35
N THR A 108 -9.56 2.93 -0.33
CA THR A 108 -10.35 1.71 -0.26
C THR A 108 -9.90 0.90 0.94
N ARG A 109 -10.86 0.35 1.67
CA ARG A 109 -10.54 -0.58 2.75
C ARG A 109 -10.44 -1.98 2.15
N ALA A 110 -9.28 -2.62 2.27
CA ALA A 110 -9.17 -4.04 2.00
C ALA A 110 -9.84 -4.76 3.17
N ARG A 111 -11.12 -5.14 3.02
CA ARG A 111 -11.83 -5.97 4.00
C ARG A 111 -11.56 -7.45 3.71
N ALA A 112 -11.32 -8.22 4.77
CA ALA A 112 -11.49 -9.67 4.78
C ALA A 112 -12.98 -10.02 4.69
#